data_AF-A0AAW2U9J6-F1
#
_entry.id   AF-A0AAW2U9J6-F1
#
_cell.length_a   1.000
_cell.length_b   1.000
_cell.length_c   1.000
_cell.angle_alpha   90.00
_cell.angle_beta   90.00
_cell.angle_gamma   90.00
#
_symmetry.space_group_name_H-M   'P 1'
#
loop_
_entity.id
_entity.type
_entity.pdbx_description
1 polymer ?
#
loop_
_entity_poly.entity_id
_entity_poly.type
_entity_poly.pdbx_seq_one_letter_code
_entity_poly.pdbx_strand_id
1 'polypeptide(L)'
;MEEISSLAPGQTTNKILHVRFEHHLLPLKLVLWCNGRKLPVKLRPDIGYFIKPLPMDIEAFSKKESQLPGMFEYIRRCTFTDHISQPNDKDEQHSQIKDIFLMICEKLALKMLNNANLFLVSVDMPVAANLNDLSGLCLRLSGEILSNSIPCLITLTLKGTCSEPLEVSVKMNCEETVFGLNLLNRIVNFLAEPAP
;
A
#
# COMPACT_ATOMS: atom_id res chain seq x y z
N MET A 1 15.22 -5.21 29.53
CA MET A 1 15.30 -6.39 28.63
C MET A 1 13.95 -7.08 28.74
N GLU A 2 13.20 -7.24 27.64
CA GLU A 2 11.96 -8.02 27.70
C GLU A 2 12.34 -9.49 27.88
N GLU A 3 12.02 -10.03 29.05
CA GLU A 3 12.41 -11.38 29.45
C GLU A 3 11.17 -12.26 29.65
N ILE A 4 11.30 -13.53 29.28
CA ILE A 4 10.36 -14.60 29.60
C ILE A 4 11.09 -15.49 30.61
N SER A 5 10.64 -15.48 31.87
CA SER A 5 11.32 -16.15 32.98
C SER A 5 11.38 -17.67 32.82
N SER A 6 10.30 -18.27 32.28
CA SER A 6 10.23 -19.71 32.01
C SER A 6 9.08 -20.01 31.05
N LEU A 7 9.25 -21.01 30.20
CA LEU A 7 8.21 -21.53 29.31
C LEU A 7 8.26 -23.07 29.35
N ALA A 8 7.19 -23.74 29.79
CA ALA A 8 7.14 -25.19 29.78
C ALA A 8 6.87 -25.74 28.36
N PRO A 9 7.21 -27.01 28.07
CA PRO A 9 6.85 -27.64 26.80
C PRO A 9 5.35 -27.53 26.51
N GLY A 10 5.00 -27.06 25.31
CA GLY A 10 3.61 -26.85 24.89
C GLY A 10 2.97 -25.53 25.35
N GLN A 11 3.66 -24.71 26.15
CA GLN A 11 3.19 -23.38 26.51
C GLN A 11 3.59 -22.34 25.46
N THR A 12 2.77 -21.29 25.33
CA THR A 12 3.04 -20.11 24.50
C THR A 12 2.87 -18.86 25.36
N THR A 13 3.61 -17.80 25.05
CA THR A 13 3.45 -16.49 25.67
C THR A 13 3.58 -15.41 24.60
N ASN A 14 2.83 -14.32 24.76
CA ASN A 14 2.90 -13.15 23.89
C ASN A 14 3.66 -12.02 24.60
N LYS A 15 4.52 -11.32 23.86
CA LYS A 15 5.23 -10.11 24.30
C LYS A 15 5.20 -9.09 23.17
N ILE A 16 5.09 -7.80 23.53
CA ILE A 16 5.03 -6.69 22.57
C ILE A 16 6.33 -5.91 22.68
N LEU A 17 7.19 -6.07 21.68
CA LEU A 17 8.45 -5.34 21.56
C LEU A 17 8.20 -4.02 20.84
N HIS A 18 8.46 -2.91 21.51
CA HIS A 18 8.43 -1.59 20.88
C HIS A 18 9.78 -1.30 20.22
N VAL A 19 9.78 -1.15 18.90
CA VAL A 19 10.98 -0.84 18.10
C VAL A 19 10.78 0.49 17.41
N ARG A 20 11.70 1.43 17.63
CA ARG A 20 11.77 2.65 16.84
C ARG A 20 12.59 2.38 15.60
N PHE A 21 11.95 2.38 14.44
CA PHE A 21 12.62 2.17 13.16
C PHE A 21 13.26 3.47 12.70
N GLU A 22 14.51 3.71 13.12
CA GLU A 22 15.29 4.87 12.72
C GLU A 22 16.26 4.59 11.55
N HIS A 23 15.98 3.63 10.65
CA HIS A 23 16.43 3.58 9.23
C HIS A 23 16.67 2.15 8.67
N HIS A 24 16.61 2.14 7.32
CA HIS A 24 17.03 1.17 6.30
C HIS A 24 16.10 -0.02 6.02
N LEU A 25 15.89 -0.30 4.73
CA LEU A 25 15.21 -1.48 4.17
C LEU A 25 15.88 -2.82 4.55
N LEU A 26 16.87 -2.79 5.43
CA LEU A 26 17.61 -3.96 5.85
C LEU A 26 16.78 -4.73 6.89
N PRO A 27 16.86 -6.08 6.87
CA PRO A 27 16.25 -6.88 7.90
C PRO A 27 16.79 -6.48 9.29
N LEU A 28 15.89 -6.25 10.24
CA LEU A 28 16.22 -6.07 11.65
C LEU A 28 16.82 -7.38 12.17
N LYS A 29 18.08 -7.33 12.59
CA LYS A 29 18.77 -8.48 13.18
C LYS A 29 18.51 -8.48 14.69
N LEU A 30 17.79 -9.48 15.16
CA LEU A 30 17.55 -9.75 16.57
C LEU A 30 18.39 -10.96 17.02
N VAL A 31 18.65 -11.05 18.31
CA VAL A 31 19.25 -12.23 18.93
C VAL A 31 18.34 -12.67 20.05
N LEU A 32 17.76 -13.86 19.91
CA LEU A 32 17.02 -14.51 20.99
C LEU A 32 18.02 -15.22 21.88
N TRP A 33 17.92 -14.96 23.18
CA TRP A 33 18.69 -15.66 24.19
C TRP A 33 17.78 -16.70 24.83
N CYS A 34 18.10 -17.97 24.67
CA CYS A 34 17.32 -19.09 25.18
C CYS A 34 18.26 -20.09 25.85
N ASN A 35 18.10 -20.31 27.16
CA ASN A 35 18.89 -21.27 27.94
C ASN A 35 20.41 -21.15 27.72
N GLY A 36 20.93 -19.92 27.74
CA GLY A 36 22.35 -19.63 27.51
C GLY A 36 22.82 -19.70 26.05
N ARG A 37 21.95 -20.07 25.10
CA ARG A 37 22.24 -20.09 23.67
C ARG A 37 21.75 -18.81 22.98
N LYS A 38 22.52 -18.35 22.00
CA LYS A 38 22.15 -17.22 21.13
C LYS A 38 21.59 -17.75 19.81
N LEU A 39 20.38 -17.33 19.47
CA LEU A 39 19.73 -17.67 18.21
C LEU A 39 19.52 -16.38 17.40
N PRO A 40 20.24 -16.19 16.27
CA PRO A 40 20.04 -15.02 15.43
C PRO A 40 18.71 -15.12 14.67
N VAL A 41 17.94 -14.04 14.69
CA VAL A 41 16.66 -13.90 13.97
C VAL A 41 16.72 -12.65 13.10
N LYS A 42 16.13 -12.70 11.92
CA LYS A 42 15.99 -11.54 11.03
C LYS A 42 14.51 -11.24 10.84
N LEU A 43 14.06 -10.07 11.25
CA LEU A 43 12.73 -9.57 10.94
C LEU A 43 12.81 -8.65 9.72
N ARG A 44 11.86 -8.78 8.79
CA ARG A 44 11.74 -7.90 7.63
C ARG A 44 10.38 -7.21 7.72
N PRO A 45 10.32 -5.99 8.27
CA PRO A 45 9.08 -5.22 8.26
C PRO A 45 8.65 -4.97 6.82
N ASP A 46 7.33 -4.93 6.59
CA ASP A 46 6.80 -4.44 5.32
C ASP A 46 7.23 -2.97 5.13
N ILE A 47 7.63 -2.62 3.91
CA ILE A 47 8.09 -1.27 3.60
C ILE A 47 7.00 -0.21 3.84
N GLY A 48 5.72 -0.59 3.73
CA GLY A 48 4.59 0.29 4.02
C GLY A 48 4.56 0.82 5.47
N TYR A 49 5.19 0.11 6.42
CA TYR A 49 5.31 0.56 7.81
C TYR A 49 6.34 1.67 8.02
N PHE A 50 7.25 1.89 7.06
CA PHE A 50 8.25 2.96 7.14
C PHE A 50 7.75 4.29 6.60
N ILE A 51 6.45 4.39 6.36
CA ILE A 51 5.77 5.58 5.85
C ILE A 51 4.80 6.05 6.91
N LYS A 52 4.63 7.37 7.02
CA LYS A 52 3.48 7.99 7.69
C LYS A 52 2.65 8.76 6.68
N PRO A 53 1.33 8.92 6.93
CA PRO A 53 0.47 9.73 6.07
C PRO A 53 0.99 11.18 6.05
N LEU A 54 1.06 11.77 4.86
CA LEU A 54 1.41 13.17 4.67
C LEU A 54 0.17 13.93 4.19
N PRO A 55 -0.58 14.59 5.08
CA PRO A 55 -1.74 15.37 4.67
C PRO A 55 -1.34 16.51 3.74
N MET A 56 -1.95 16.55 2.57
CA MET A 56 -1.76 17.64 1.61
C MET A 56 -2.98 17.79 0.71
N ASP A 57 -3.20 18.98 0.17
CA ASP A 57 -4.21 19.22 -0.84
C ASP A 57 -3.70 18.90 -2.26
N ILE A 58 -4.61 18.97 -3.23
CA ILE A 58 -4.34 18.64 -4.63
C ILE A 58 -3.30 19.59 -5.22
N GLU A 59 -3.33 20.89 -4.88
CA GLU A 59 -2.42 21.89 -5.43
C GLU A 59 -0.98 21.64 -4.95
N ALA A 60 -0.81 21.37 -3.66
CA ALA A 60 0.47 21.01 -3.07
C ALA A 60 1.00 19.69 -3.65
N PHE A 61 0.13 18.70 -3.85
CA PHE A 61 0.49 17.43 -4.49
C PHE A 61 1.00 17.67 -5.91
N SER A 62 0.22 18.33 -6.76
CA SER A 62 0.59 18.60 -8.16
C SER A 62 1.86 19.45 -8.27
N LYS A 63 2.01 20.45 -7.41
CA LYS A 63 3.24 21.25 -7.34
C LYS A 63 4.45 20.39 -7.01
N LYS A 64 4.39 19.53 -5.98
CA LYS A 64 5.52 18.70 -5.59
C LYS A 64 5.80 17.60 -6.62
N GLU A 65 4.76 17.01 -7.21
CA GLU A 65 4.88 16.03 -8.30
C GLU A 65 5.62 16.62 -9.51
N SER A 66 5.28 17.85 -9.91
CA SER A 66 5.93 18.56 -11.02
C SER A 66 7.42 18.86 -10.81
N GLN A 67 7.89 18.83 -9.55
CA GLN A 67 9.29 19.04 -9.19
C GLN A 67 10.10 17.75 -9.20
N LEU A 68 9.44 16.59 -9.31
CA LEU A 68 10.05 15.26 -9.23
C LEU A 68 10.00 14.44 -10.53
N PRO A 69 10.18 15.01 -11.74
CA PRO A 69 10.27 14.21 -12.96
C PRO A 69 11.66 13.58 -13.13
N GLY A 70 11.78 12.66 -14.10
CA GLY A 70 13.06 12.06 -14.48
C GLY A 70 13.53 11.01 -13.47
N MET A 71 14.66 11.23 -12.82
CA MET A 71 15.26 10.22 -11.91
C MET A 71 14.44 9.96 -10.65
N PHE A 72 13.48 10.83 -10.32
CA PHE A 72 12.63 10.69 -9.14
C PHE A 72 11.24 10.15 -9.47
N GLU A 73 10.97 9.81 -10.73
CA GLU A 73 9.68 9.31 -11.21
C GLU A 73 9.81 7.88 -11.72
N TYR A 74 8.96 6.99 -11.22
CA TYR A 74 8.93 5.59 -11.63
C TYR A 74 7.50 5.13 -11.87
N ILE A 75 7.29 4.37 -12.94
CA ILE A 75 5.99 3.83 -13.30
C ILE A 75 6.08 2.32 -13.47
N ARG A 76 5.13 1.60 -12.88
CA ARG A 76 4.93 0.16 -13.06
C ARG A 76 3.45 -0.12 -13.31
N ARG A 77 3.19 -1.21 -14.03
CA ARG A 77 1.83 -1.67 -14.33
C ARG A 77 1.56 -2.99 -13.64
N CYS A 78 0.33 -3.17 -13.19
CA CYS A 78 -0.20 -4.43 -12.67
C CYS A 78 -1.64 -4.61 -13.14
N THR A 79 -2.17 -5.82 -12.92
CA THR A 79 -3.56 -6.16 -13.21
C THR A 79 -4.31 -6.28 -11.90
N PHE A 80 -5.42 -5.56 -11.75
CA PHE A 80 -6.29 -5.60 -10.58
C PHE A 80 -7.59 -6.36 -10.91
N THR A 81 -7.96 -7.29 -10.03
CA THR A 81 -9.09 -8.21 -10.24
C THR A 81 -10.06 -8.30 -9.07
N ASP A 82 -9.80 -7.63 -7.93
CA ASP A 82 -10.63 -7.77 -6.72
C ASP A 82 -12.07 -7.28 -6.91
N HIS A 83 -12.34 -6.46 -7.94
CA HIS A 83 -13.68 -6.04 -8.28
C HIS A 83 -14.50 -7.12 -9.01
N ILE A 84 -13.85 -8.15 -9.52
CA ILE A 84 -14.46 -9.23 -10.33
C ILE A 84 -14.87 -10.43 -9.46
N SER A 85 -14.51 -10.45 -8.17
CA SER A 85 -14.79 -11.56 -7.25
C SER A 85 -16.28 -11.97 -7.28
N GLN A 86 -16.50 -13.27 -7.46
CA GLN A 86 -17.71 -13.95 -7.96
C GLN A 86 -18.99 -13.76 -7.10
N PRO A 87 -20.19 -13.79 -7.73
CA PRO A 87 -21.50 -13.66 -7.09
C PRO A 87 -21.92 -14.95 -6.36
N ASN A 88 -21.24 -15.31 -5.27
CA ASN A 88 -21.65 -16.44 -4.42
C ASN A 88 -22.30 -16.03 -3.09
N ASP A 89 -22.47 -14.74 -2.83
CA ASP A 89 -23.32 -14.28 -1.73
C ASP A 89 -24.76 -14.21 -2.23
N LYS A 90 -25.52 -15.25 -1.88
CA LYS A 90 -26.97 -15.38 -2.08
C LYS A 90 -27.80 -14.36 -1.28
N ASP A 91 -27.17 -13.31 -0.75
CA ASP A 91 -27.80 -12.35 0.16
C ASP A 91 -27.91 -10.92 -0.41
N GLU A 92 -27.56 -10.67 -1.68
CA GLU A 92 -27.68 -9.34 -2.30
C GLU A 92 -29.01 -9.10 -3.06
N GLN A 93 -30.12 -9.71 -2.63
CA GLN A 93 -31.44 -9.31 -3.14
C GLN A 93 -31.96 -7.99 -2.55
N HIS A 94 -31.24 -7.37 -1.62
CA HIS A 94 -31.59 -6.08 -1.06
C HIS A 94 -30.35 -5.23 -0.70
N SER A 95 -29.60 -4.77 -1.70
CA SER A 95 -28.69 -3.64 -1.49
C SER A 95 -28.65 -2.76 -2.73
N GLN A 96 -29.08 -1.52 -2.50
CA GLN A 96 -29.06 -0.34 -3.37
C GLN A 96 -27.93 -0.35 -4.40
N ILE A 97 -28.26 0.07 -5.63
CA ILE A 97 -27.37 0.37 -6.76
C ILE A 97 -26.09 1.06 -6.25
N LYS A 98 -25.07 0.27 -5.90
CA LYS A 98 -23.76 0.81 -5.54
C LYS A 98 -23.10 1.14 -6.88
N ASP A 99 -22.77 2.42 -7.06
CA ASP A 99 -22.04 2.86 -8.24
C ASP A 99 -20.76 2.00 -8.35
N ILE A 100 -20.65 1.24 -9.44
CA ILE A 100 -19.56 0.29 -9.65
C ILE A 100 -18.20 1.03 -9.62
N PHE A 101 -18.17 2.30 -10.04
CA PHE A 101 -16.97 3.13 -9.99
C PHE A 101 -16.57 3.41 -8.55
N LEU A 102 -17.54 3.76 -7.69
CA LEU A 102 -17.31 3.97 -6.26
C LEU A 102 -16.86 2.69 -5.57
N MET A 103 -17.47 1.54 -5.90
CA MET A 103 -17.06 0.24 -5.35
C MET A 103 -15.60 -0.07 -5.71
N ILE A 104 -15.20 0.14 -6.96
CA ILE A 104 -13.83 -0.11 -7.42
C ILE A 104 -12.85 0.85 -6.74
N CYS A 105 -13.20 2.15 -6.65
CA CYS A 105 -12.42 3.14 -5.91
C CYS A 105 -12.20 2.72 -4.46
N GLU A 106 -13.27 2.30 -3.78
CA GLU A 106 -13.23 1.86 -2.40
C GLU A 106 -12.31 0.65 -2.23
N LYS A 107 -12.48 -0.40 -3.06
CA LYS A 107 -11.61 -1.58 -3.01
C LYS A 107 -10.14 -1.20 -3.22
N LEU A 108 -9.85 -0.34 -4.19
CA LEU A 108 -8.48 0.09 -4.49
C LEU A 108 -7.89 0.92 -3.34
N ALA A 109 -8.66 1.88 -2.82
CA ALA A 109 -8.24 2.71 -1.69
C ALA A 109 -8.01 1.88 -0.43
N LEU A 110 -8.93 0.97 -0.08
CA LEU A 110 -8.78 0.06 1.05
C LEU A 110 -7.53 -0.82 0.89
N LYS A 111 -7.29 -1.35 -0.31
CA LYS A 111 -6.11 -2.19 -0.57
C LYS A 111 -4.81 -1.43 -0.38
N MET A 112 -4.75 -0.16 -0.81
CA MET A 112 -3.61 0.72 -0.57
C MET A 112 -3.42 1.01 0.92
N LEU A 113 -4.48 1.46 1.60
CA LEU A 113 -4.43 1.91 3.00
C LEU A 113 -4.20 0.77 4.00
N ASN A 114 -4.60 -0.46 3.66
CA ASN A 114 -4.32 -1.64 4.49
C ASN A 114 -2.86 -2.13 4.38
N ASN A 115 -2.15 -1.77 3.31
CA ASN A 115 -0.78 -2.22 3.07
C ASN A 115 0.26 -1.11 3.29
N ALA A 116 -0.14 0.16 3.31
CA ALA A 116 0.75 1.29 3.55
C ALA A 116 0.01 2.43 4.27
N ASN A 117 0.72 3.08 5.20
CA ASN A 117 0.20 4.24 5.93
C ASN A 117 0.28 5.50 5.07
N LEU A 118 -0.73 5.69 4.22
CA LEU A 118 -0.82 6.79 3.26
C LEU A 118 -2.01 7.71 3.58
N PHE A 119 -1.96 8.92 3.04
CA PHE A 119 -3.06 9.85 3.01
C PHE A 119 -3.70 9.84 1.62
N LEU A 120 -5.01 9.67 1.51
CA LEU A 120 -5.73 9.78 0.24
C LEU A 120 -5.97 11.27 -0.06
N VAL A 121 -5.25 11.80 -1.06
CA VAL A 121 -5.30 13.22 -1.45
C VAL A 121 -6.52 13.50 -2.30
N SER A 122 -6.73 12.70 -3.35
CA SER A 122 -7.86 12.88 -4.26
C SER A 122 -8.22 11.62 -5.00
N VAL A 123 -9.47 11.61 -5.50
CA VAL A 123 -9.96 10.63 -6.46
C VAL A 123 -10.57 11.41 -7.62
N ASP A 124 -10.05 11.21 -8.82
CA ASP A 124 -10.63 11.77 -10.03
C ASP A 124 -11.49 10.70 -10.70
N MET A 125 -12.77 10.99 -10.85
CA MET A 125 -13.71 10.11 -11.56
C MET A 125 -13.63 10.38 -13.06
N PRO A 126 -13.61 9.33 -13.91
CA PRO A 126 -13.63 9.52 -15.35
C PRO A 126 -14.97 10.10 -15.79
N VAL A 127 -14.93 11.14 -16.61
CA VAL A 127 -16.12 11.69 -17.28
C VAL A 127 -16.25 10.96 -18.62
N ALA A 128 -16.67 9.70 -18.59
CA ALA A 128 -16.83 8.88 -19.79
C ALA A 128 -18.27 8.92 -20.33
N ALA A 129 -18.43 8.91 -21.65
CA ALA A 129 -19.74 8.70 -22.30
C ALA A 129 -20.25 7.25 -22.14
N ASN A 130 -19.34 6.32 -21.82
CA ASN A 130 -19.62 4.91 -21.61
C ASN A 130 -19.62 4.60 -20.11
N LEU A 131 -20.77 4.17 -19.59
CA LEU A 131 -20.97 3.80 -18.18
C LEU A 131 -20.19 2.55 -17.74
N ASN A 132 -19.45 1.89 -18.64
CA ASN A 132 -18.61 0.73 -18.33
C ASN A 132 -17.10 1.00 -18.45
N ASP A 133 -16.69 2.18 -18.91
CA ASP A 133 -15.27 2.52 -19.10
C ASP A 133 -14.72 3.24 -17.86
N LEU A 134 -13.76 2.61 -17.19
CA LEU A 134 -13.07 3.14 -16.00
C LEU A 134 -11.77 3.85 -16.35
N SER A 135 -11.44 3.93 -17.64
CA SER A 135 -10.20 4.53 -18.09
C SER A 135 -10.13 5.99 -17.69
N GLY A 136 -9.06 6.34 -16.95
CA GLY A 136 -8.87 7.69 -16.41
C GLY A 136 -9.31 7.84 -14.95
N LEU A 137 -9.90 6.81 -14.32
CA LEU A 137 -10.05 6.81 -12.88
C LEU A 137 -8.66 6.91 -12.22
N CYS A 138 -8.50 7.90 -11.34
CA CYS A 138 -7.21 8.25 -10.78
C CYS A 138 -7.30 8.40 -9.27
N LEU A 139 -6.40 7.74 -8.52
CA LEU A 139 -6.25 7.95 -7.08
C LEU A 139 -4.88 8.57 -6.82
N ARG A 140 -4.84 9.66 -6.06
CA ARG A 140 -3.60 10.29 -5.60
C ARG A 140 -3.45 10.06 -4.11
N LEU A 141 -2.31 9.52 -3.71
CA LEU A 141 -1.99 9.26 -2.31
C LEU A 141 -0.62 9.86 -1.97
N SER A 142 -0.48 10.33 -0.74
CA SER A 142 0.74 10.94 -0.23
C SER A 142 1.17 10.31 1.07
N GLY A 143 2.48 10.17 1.22
CA GLY A 143 3.11 9.79 2.48
C GLY A 143 4.46 10.47 2.59
N GLU A 144 5.12 10.25 3.72
CA GLU A 144 6.51 10.63 3.91
C GLU A 144 7.24 9.52 4.65
N ILE A 145 8.52 9.34 4.31
CA ILE A 145 9.37 8.33 4.92
C ILE A 145 9.61 8.73 6.38
N LEU A 146 9.36 7.83 7.32
CA LEU A 146 9.47 8.10 8.76
C LEU A 146 10.86 8.61 9.18
N SER A 147 11.88 8.21 8.45
CA SER A 147 13.27 8.34 8.85
C SER A 147 13.89 9.69 8.48
N ASN A 148 13.45 10.30 7.38
CA ASN A 148 13.98 11.57 6.86
C ASN A 148 12.88 12.56 6.41
N SER A 149 11.61 12.20 6.56
CA SER A 149 10.44 13.01 6.15
C SER A 149 10.45 13.39 4.67
N ILE A 150 11.12 12.61 3.82
CA ILE A 150 11.07 12.79 2.37
C ILE A 150 9.69 12.35 1.87
N PRO A 151 8.98 13.19 1.08
CA PRO A 151 7.68 12.82 0.51
C PRO A 151 7.75 11.65 -0.47
N CYS A 152 6.72 10.81 -0.43
CA CYS A 152 6.40 9.79 -1.42
C CYS A 152 5.02 10.11 -1.99
N LEU A 153 4.96 10.44 -3.28
CA LEU A 153 3.71 10.71 -3.98
C LEU A 153 3.36 9.52 -4.87
N ILE A 154 2.14 9.02 -4.77
CA ILE A 154 1.66 7.86 -5.49
C ILE A 154 0.45 8.26 -6.30
N THR A 155 0.48 7.97 -7.60
CA THR A 155 -0.64 8.18 -8.50
C THR A 155 -1.01 6.84 -9.13
N LEU A 156 -2.23 6.37 -8.89
CA LEU A 156 -2.81 5.19 -9.51
C LEU A 156 -3.69 5.65 -10.66
N THR A 157 -3.50 5.10 -11.85
CA THR A 157 -4.37 5.37 -13.00
C THR A 157 -4.87 4.07 -13.57
N LEU A 158 -6.19 3.95 -13.68
CA LEU A 158 -6.85 2.76 -14.21
C LEU A 158 -7.11 2.88 -15.70
N LYS A 159 -7.08 1.73 -16.35
CA LYS A 159 -7.47 1.54 -17.74
C LYS A 159 -8.20 0.20 -17.89
N GLY A 160 -9.34 0.23 -18.56
CA GLY A 160 -10.16 -0.96 -18.81
C GLY A 160 -11.63 -0.75 -18.44
N THR A 161 -12.36 -1.87 -18.42
CA THR A 161 -13.82 -1.87 -18.19
C THR A 161 -14.19 -2.54 -16.88
N CYS A 162 -15.38 -2.21 -16.35
CA CYS A 162 -15.87 -2.73 -15.06
C CYS A 162 -15.93 -4.26 -14.97
N SER A 163 -16.07 -4.94 -16.11
CA SER A 163 -16.30 -6.39 -16.17
C SER A 163 -15.03 -7.21 -16.36
N GLU A 164 -13.92 -6.55 -16.66
CA GLU A 164 -12.65 -7.17 -17.04
C GLU A 164 -11.54 -6.83 -16.04
N PRO A 165 -10.44 -7.61 -16.01
CA PRO A 165 -9.25 -7.24 -15.26
C PRO A 165 -8.77 -5.84 -15.63
N LEU A 166 -8.57 -4.99 -14.62
CA LEU A 166 -8.20 -3.59 -14.81
C LEU A 166 -6.68 -3.47 -14.87
N GLU A 167 -6.15 -2.78 -15.88
CA GLU A 167 -4.76 -2.38 -15.89
C GLU A 167 -4.60 -1.17 -14.95
N VAL A 168 -3.74 -1.30 -13.94
CA VAL A 168 -3.41 -0.22 -13.01
C VAL A 168 -1.98 0.22 -13.29
N SER A 169 -1.82 1.47 -13.70
CA SER A 169 -0.54 2.17 -13.78
C SER A 169 -0.26 2.85 -12.45
N VAL A 170 0.75 2.36 -11.73
CA VAL A 170 1.22 2.92 -10.47
C VAL A 170 2.42 3.80 -10.76
N LYS A 171 2.29 5.10 -10.52
CA LYS A 171 3.38 6.08 -10.58
C LYS A 171 3.82 6.43 -9.16
N MET A 172 5.13 6.45 -8.94
CA MET A 172 5.78 6.85 -7.71
C MET A 172 6.71 8.02 -7.99
N ASN A 173 6.53 9.14 -7.27
CA ASN A 173 7.48 10.24 -7.25
C ASN A 173 8.12 10.35 -5.86
N CYS A 174 9.44 10.15 -5.78
CA CYS A 174 10.18 10.20 -4.52
C CYS A 174 11.67 10.51 -4.75
N GLU A 175 12.23 11.42 -3.94
CA GLU A 175 13.65 11.78 -3.99
C GLU A 175 14.56 10.63 -3.52
N GLU A 176 14.08 9.81 -2.56
CA GLU A 176 14.76 8.61 -2.10
C GLU A 176 14.44 7.42 -3.02
N THR A 177 15.14 7.35 -4.15
CA THR A 177 14.85 6.44 -5.27
C THR A 177 14.82 4.97 -4.88
N VAL A 178 15.76 4.51 -4.03
CA VAL A 178 15.82 3.12 -3.59
C VAL A 178 14.57 2.77 -2.77
N PHE A 179 14.16 3.65 -1.86
CA PHE A 179 12.95 3.46 -1.08
C PHE A 179 11.71 3.47 -1.97
N GLY A 180 11.58 4.49 -2.83
CA GLY A 180 10.46 4.65 -3.75
C GLY A 180 10.27 3.44 -4.68
N LEU A 181 11.35 2.89 -5.23
CA LEU A 181 11.32 1.70 -6.08
C LEU A 181 10.87 0.44 -5.32
N ASN A 182 11.38 0.22 -4.11
CA ASN A 182 10.97 -0.94 -3.30
C ASN A 182 9.49 -0.83 -2.90
N LEU A 183 9.02 0.38 -2.59
CA LEU A 183 7.63 0.64 -2.24
C LEU A 183 6.73 0.42 -3.46
N LEU A 184 7.13 0.95 -4.62
CA LEU A 184 6.43 0.74 -5.88
C LEU A 184 6.30 -0.75 -6.21
N ASN A 185 7.39 -1.52 -6.09
CA ASN A 185 7.35 -2.97 -6.31
C ASN A 185 6.39 -3.66 -5.33
N ARG A 186 6.37 -3.25 -4.06
CA ARG A 186 5.44 -3.81 -3.08
C ARG A 186 3.98 -3.49 -3.42
N ILE A 187 3.70 -2.25 -3.83
CA ILE A 187 2.38 -1.80 -4.26
C ILE A 187 1.86 -2.60 -5.43
N VAL A 188 2.66 -2.72 -6.48
CA VAL A 188 2.33 -3.49 -7.68
C VAL A 188 2.04 -4.95 -7.32
N ASN A 189 2.83 -5.55 -6.44
CA ASN A 189 2.65 -6.94 -6.01
C ASN A 189 1.33 -7.12 -5.26
N PHE A 190 1.07 -6.33 -4.21
CA PHE A 190 -0.18 -6.53 -3.45
C PHE A 190 -1.40 -6.15 -4.27
N LEU A 191 -1.33 -5.15 -5.16
CA LEU A 191 -2.46 -4.79 -6.03
C LEU A 191 -2.82 -5.95 -6.98
N ALA A 192 -1.82 -6.69 -7.47
CA ALA A 192 -2.00 -7.83 -8.36
C ALA A 192 -2.44 -9.13 -7.65
N GLU A 193 -2.11 -9.30 -6.38
CA GLU A 193 -2.53 -10.45 -5.58
C GLU A 193 -4.03 -10.36 -5.28
N PRO A 194 -4.85 -11.41 -5.50
CA PRO A 194 -6.26 -11.36 -5.12
C PRO A 194 -6.41 -11.16 -3.61
N ALA A 195 -7.42 -10.40 -3.19
CA ALA A 195 -7.75 -10.27 -1.78
C ALA A 195 -7.95 -11.67 -1.13
N PRO A 196 -7.38 -11.92 0.07
CA PRO A 196 -7.48 -13.20 0.77
C PRO A 196 -8.91 -13.53 1.24
#